data_AF-A0A962DP95-F1
#
_entry.id   AF-A0A962DP95-F1
#
_cell.length_a   1.000
_cell.length_b   1.000
_cell.length_c   1.000
_cell.angle_alpha   90.00
_cell.angle_beta   90.00
_cell.angle_gamma   90.00
#
_symmetry.space_group_name_H-M   'P 1'
#
loop_
_entity.id
_entity.type
_entity.pdbx_description
1 polymer ?
#
loop_
_entity_poly.entity_id
_entity_poly.type
_entity_poly.pdbx_seq_one_letter_code
_entity_poly.pdbx_strand_id
1 'polypeptide(L)'
;MLLALQNELSNIQARLVAGDSELAAGRFIMLARGCFLLLALVGLVTGAVIAQGALAAIREQRFPHAGARLLMARKVVYGDRAAWMGRMALLGAAGFAVVGCVGAAYGWQLLNLFE
;
A
#
# COMPACT_ATOMS: atom_id res chain seq x y z
N MET A 1 -5.87 12.78 -8.60
CA MET A 1 -6.31 12.19 -7.31
C MET A 1 -6.14 13.19 -6.15
N LEU A 2 -4.93 13.71 -5.90
CA LEU A 2 -4.72 14.78 -4.90
C LEU A 2 -5.61 16.01 -5.14
N LEU A 3 -5.72 16.48 -6.39
CA LEU A 3 -6.60 17.59 -6.76
C LEU A 3 -8.09 17.32 -6.49
N ALA A 4 -8.54 16.07 -6.64
CA ALA A 4 -9.93 15.69 -6.38
C ALA A 4 -10.22 15.65 -4.86
N LEU A 5 -9.28 15.14 -4.05
CA LEU A 5 -9.37 15.16 -2.59
C LEU A 5 -9.37 16.59 -2.04
N GLN A 6 -8.51 17.46 -2.58
CA GLN A 6 -8.50 18.88 -2.23
C GLN A 6 -9.83 19.57 -2.55
N ASN A 7 -10.43 19.24 -3.70
CA ASN A 7 -11.70 19.84 -4.11
C ASN A 7 -12.90 19.34 -3.28
N GLU A 8 -12.88 18.09 -2.82
CA GLU A 8 -13.91 17.61 -1.88
C GLU A 8 -13.72 18.19 -0.48
N LEU A 9 -12.47 18.35 0.00
CA LEU A 9 -12.19 18.98 1.30
C LEU A 9 -12.61 20.45 1.32
N SER A 10 -12.38 21.21 0.24
CA SER A 10 -12.85 22.59 0.13
C SER A 10 -14.38 22.68 0.11
N ASN A 11 -15.06 21.74 -0.56
CA ASN A 11 -16.52 21.64 -0.54
C ASN A 11 -17.08 21.30 0.85
N ILE A 12 -16.42 20.41 1.60
CA ILE A 12 -16.79 20.08 2.98
C ILE A 12 -16.62 21.31 3.88
N GLN A 13 -15.49 22.02 3.75
CA GLN A 13 -15.23 23.25 4.50
C GLN A 13 -16.26 24.34 4.20
N ALA A 14 -16.63 24.53 2.93
CA ALA A 14 -17.66 25.48 2.53
C ALA A 14 -19.03 25.18 3.17
N ARG A 15 -19.40 23.89 3.27
CA ARG A 15 -20.65 23.45 3.93
C ARG A 15 -20.62 23.61 5.44
N LEU A 16 -19.47 23.38 6.07
CA LEU A 16 -19.25 23.64 7.49
C LEU A 16 -19.43 25.13 7.82
N VAL A 17 -18.92 26.01 6.97
CA VAL A 17 -19.09 27.47 7.11
C VAL A 17 -20.56 27.89 6.87
N ALA A 18 -21.30 27.17 6.02
CA ALA A 18 -22.72 27.40 5.77
C ALA A 18 -23.65 26.91 6.90
N GLY A 19 -23.12 26.24 7.93
CA GLY A 19 -23.90 25.73 9.07
C GLY A 19 -24.43 24.30 8.93
N ASP A 20 -24.21 23.66 7.78
CA ASP A 20 -24.63 22.28 7.47
C ASP A 20 -23.65 21.24 8.04
N SER A 21 -23.46 21.28 9.37
CA SER A 21 -22.44 20.48 10.07
C SER A 21 -22.63 18.96 9.93
N GLU A 22 -23.86 18.45 9.99
CA GLU A 22 -24.16 17.01 9.85
C GLU A 22 -23.83 16.48 8.44
N LEU A 23 -24.22 17.23 7.41
CA LEU A 23 -23.93 16.88 6.01
C LEU A 23 -22.44 16.95 5.70
N ALA A 24 -21.73 17.92 6.27
CA ALA A 24 -20.28 18.05 6.14
C ALA A 24 -19.55 16.88 6.83
N ALA A 25 -19.97 16.50 8.04
CA ALA A 25 -19.42 15.37 8.78
C ALA A 25 -19.62 14.03 8.04
N GLY A 26 -20.83 13.77 7.53
CA GLY A 26 -21.11 12.56 6.76
C GLY A 26 -20.26 12.43 5.49
N ARG A 27 -20.07 13.53 4.74
CA ARG A 27 -19.19 13.55 3.56
C ARG A 27 -17.71 13.36 3.92
N PHE A 28 -17.28 13.94 5.04
CA PHE A 28 -15.92 13.74 5.53
C PHE A 28 -15.66 12.28 5.91
N ILE A 29 -16.59 11.62 6.62
CA ILE A 29 -16.47 10.20 7.00
C ILE A 29 -16.41 9.31 5.75
N MET A 30 -17.26 9.54 4.74
CA MET A 30 -17.18 8.79 3.48
C MET A 30 -15.83 8.96 2.77
N LEU A 31 -15.32 10.20 2.73
CA LEU A 31 -14.04 10.50 2.10
C LEU A 31 -12.87 9.84 2.86
N ALA A 32 -12.91 9.87 4.19
CA ALA A 32 -11.94 9.20 5.05
C ALA A 32 -11.95 7.67 4.86
N ARG A 33 -13.15 7.05 4.80
CA ARG A 33 -13.32 5.61 4.47
C ARG A 33 -12.67 5.27 3.12
N GLY A 34 -12.90 6.10 2.11
CA GLY A 34 -12.26 5.95 0.79
C GLY A 34 -10.73 6.01 0.86
N CYS A 35 -10.17 6.97 1.60
CA CYS A 35 -8.72 7.08 1.79
C CYS A 35 -8.10 5.86 2.48
N PHE A 36 -8.76 5.29 3.49
CA PHE A 36 -8.27 4.08 4.15
C PHE A 36 -8.34 2.83 3.26
N LEU A 37 -9.37 2.69 2.44
CA LEU A 37 -9.41 1.63 1.41
C LEU A 37 -8.27 1.75 0.40
N LEU A 38 -7.97 2.99 -0.01
CA LEU A 38 -6.85 3.25 -0.92
C LEU A 38 -5.50 2.94 -0.27
N LEU A 39 -5.33 3.21 1.03
CA LEU A 39 -4.15 2.83 1.79
C LEU A 39 -3.93 1.31 1.78
N ALA A 40 -4.99 0.53 2.02
CA ALA A 40 -4.93 -0.93 1.94
C ALA A 40 -4.58 -1.41 0.52
N LEU A 41 -5.21 -0.84 -0.51
CA LEU A 41 -4.93 -1.17 -1.91
C LEU A 41 -3.47 -0.88 -2.28
N VAL A 42 -2.93 0.27 -1.90
CA VAL A 42 -1.54 0.63 -2.18
C VAL A 42 -0.58 -0.35 -1.49
N GLY A 43 -0.84 -0.71 -0.23
CA GLY A 43 -0.05 -1.70 0.48
C GLY A 43 -0.04 -3.07 -0.21
N LEU A 44 -1.21 -3.55 -0.65
CA LEU A 44 -1.35 -4.80 -1.38
C LEU A 44 -0.66 -4.78 -2.74
N VAL A 45 -0.86 -3.73 -3.54
CA VAL A 45 -0.26 -3.59 -4.88
C VAL A 45 1.26 -3.52 -4.77
N THR A 46 1.76 -2.70 -3.85
CA THR A 46 3.21 -2.54 -3.67
C THR A 46 3.84 -3.83 -3.16
N GLY A 47 3.20 -4.49 -2.19
CA GLY A 47 3.59 -5.83 -1.72
C GLY A 47 3.60 -6.85 -2.85
N ALA A 48 2.56 -6.90 -3.69
CA ALA A 48 2.47 -7.83 -4.81
C ALA A 48 3.57 -7.62 -5.86
N VAL A 49 3.87 -6.38 -6.21
CA VAL A 49 4.96 -6.05 -7.15
C VAL A 49 6.31 -6.49 -6.60
N ILE A 50 6.59 -6.22 -5.32
CA ILE A 50 7.83 -6.65 -4.67
C ILE A 50 7.90 -8.19 -4.62
N ALA A 51 6.80 -8.87 -4.28
CA ALA A 51 6.73 -10.32 -4.20
C ALA A 51 6.94 -10.99 -5.57
N GLN A 52 6.41 -10.42 -6.66
CA GLN A 52 6.65 -10.92 -8.01
C GLN A 52 8.14 -10.86 -8.38
N GLY A 53 8.80 -9.74 -8.10
CA GLY A 53 10.24 -9.60 -8.33
C GLY A 53 11.07 -10.57 -7.48
N ALA A 54 10.71 -10.75 -6.21
CA ALA A 54 11.34 -11.70 -5.31
C ALA A 54 11.17 -13.16 -5.77
N LEU A 55 9.96 -13.55 -6.20
CA LEU A 55 9.66 -14.89 -6.70
C LEU A 55 10.40 -15.21 -8.00
N ALA A 56 10.56 -14.23 -8.88
CA ALA A 56 11.36 -14.40 -10.10
C ALA A 56 12.82 -14.74 -9.76
N ALA A 57 13.43 -14.00 -8.83
CA ALA A 57 14.80 -14.26 -8.39
C ALA A 57 14.96 -15.63 -7.69
N ILE A 58 13.96 -16.08 -6.92
CA ILE A 58 13.99 -17.38 -6.24
C ILE A 58 13.78 -18.53 -7.25
N ARG A 59 12.93 -18.35 -8.27
CA ARG A 59 12.68 -19.38 -9.30
C ARG A 59 13.90 -19.67 -10.16
N GLU A 60 14.77 -18.69 -10.41
CA GLU A 60 16.01 -18.92 -11.15
C GLU A 60 16.97 -19.89 -10.42
N GLN A 61 16.96 -19.95 -9.08
CA GLN A 61 17.74 -20.97 -8.35
C GLN A 61 17.29 -22.41 -8.62
N ARG A 62 16.05 -22.63 -9.09
CA ARG A 62 15.54 -23.98 -9.39
C ARG A 62 16.17 -24.60 -10.63
N PHE A 63 16.85 -23.80 -11.46
CA PHE A 63 17.59 -24.25 -12.64
C PHE A 63 19.11 -24.15 -12.36
N PRO A 64 19.78 -25.23 -11.93
CA PRO A 64 21.18 -25.18 -11.50
C PRO A 64 22.17 -24.79 -12.62
N HIS A 65 21.74 -24.83 -13.89
CA HIS A 65 22.54 -24.39 -15.03
C HIS A 65 22.53 -22.87 -15.24
N ALA A 66 21.56 -22.17 -14.66
CA ALA A 66 21.38 -20.72 -14.76
C ALA A 66 21.40 -20.15 -13.34
N GLY A 67 22.59 -19.85 -12.80
CA GLY A 67 22.71 -19.25 -11.47
C GLY A 67 21.80 -18.02 -11.34
N ALA A 68 21.05 -17.93 -10.23
CA ALA A 68 20.07 -16.85 -10.00
C ALA A 68 20.68 -15.47 -10.21
N ARG A 69 20.00 -14.60 -10.98
CA ARG A 69 20.46 -13.26 -11.37
C ARG A 69 19.46 -12.22 -10.87
N LEU A 70 19.86 -11.48 -9.85
CA LEU A 70 19.07 -10.35 -9.35
C LEU A 70 19.69 -9.05 -9.87
N LEU A 71 18.95 -8.29 -10.66
CA LEU A 71 19.40 -7.02 -11.23
C LEU A 71 19.01 -5.90 -10.26
N MET A 72 19.97 -5.42 -9.48
CA MET A 72 19.77 -4.39 -8.46
C MET A 72 20.68 -3.21 -8.75
N ALA A 73 20.10 -2.01 -8.93
CA ALA A 73 20.86 -0.76 -9.17
C ALA A 73 21.93 -0.89 -10.27
N ARG A 74 21.58 -1.51 -11.41
CA ARG A 74 22.48 -1.83 -12.56
C ARG A 74 23.64 -2.80 -12.24
N LYS A 75 23.65 -3.44 -11.06
CA LYS A 75 24.57 -4.54 -10.74
C LYS A 75 23.82 -5.86 -10.70
N VAL A 76 24.42 -6.89 -11.28
CA VAL A 76 23.88 -8.25 -11.23
C VAL A 76 24.46 -8.94 -10.00
N VAL A 77 23.59 -9.32 -9.07
CA VAL A 77 23.93 -10.14 -7.90
C VAL A 77 23.63 -11.60 -8.24
N TYR A 78 24.59 -12.49 -7.99
CA TYR A 78 24.52 -13.90 -8.38
C TYR A 78 24.40 -14.83 -7.17
N GLY A 79 23.78 -16.00 -7.38
CA GLY A 79 23.87 -17.16 -6.47
C GLY A 79 23.09 -17.00 -5.16
N ASP A 80 23.61 -17.54 -4.06
CA ASP A 80 22.89 -17.60 -2.77
C ASP A 80 22.57 -16.23 -2.17
N ARG A 81 23.39 -15.20 -2.44
CA ARG A 81 23.12 -13.84 -2.00
C ARG A 81 21.87 -13.26 -2.69
N ALA A 82 21.65 -13.55 -3.97
CA ALA A 82 20.46 -13.13 -4.69
C ALA A 82 19.20 -13.75 -4.07
N ALA A 83 19.25 -15.03 -3.69
CA ALA A 83 18.12 -15.71 -3.07
C ALA A 83 17.83 -15.23 -1.64
N TRP A 84 18.88 -14.98 -0.85
CA TRP A 84 18.70 -14.40 0.49
C TRP A 84 18.05 -13.01 0.40
N MET A 85 18.48 -12.18 -0.55
CA MET A 85 17.86 -10.88 -0.81
C MET A 85 16.42 -11.00 -1.34
N GLY A 86 16.13 -11.98 -2.20
CA GLY A 86 14.76 -12.27 -2.63
C GLY A 86 13.84 -12.65 -1.47
N ARG A 87 14.32 -13.48 -0.52
CA ARG A 87 13.57 -13.81 0.70
C ARG A 87 13.33 -12.59 1.59
N MET A 88 14.33 -11.72 1.76
CA MET A 88 14.19 -10.47 2.50
C MET A 88 13.20 -9.51 1.84
N ALA A 89 13.20 -9.42 0.51
CA ALA A 89 12.22 -8.64 -0.24
C ALA A 89 10.79 -9.18 -0.07
N LEU A 90 10.63 -10.51 -0.01
CA LEU A 90 9.34 -11.15 0.31
C LEU A 90 8.84 -10.82 1.72
N LEU A 91 9.72 -10.79 2.72
CA LEU A 91 9.37 -10.32 4.07
C LEU A 91 8.97 -8.85 4.06
N GLY A 92 9.68 -8.01 3.31
CA GLY A 92 9.32 -6.61 3.12
C GLY A 92 7.95 -6.45 2.46
N ALA A 93 7.66 -7.23 1.42
CA ALA A 93 6.36 -7.25 0.75
C ALA A 93 5.22 -7.61 1.71
N ALA A 94 5.42 -8.62 2.55
CA ALA A 94 4.47 -8.98 3.60
C ALA A 94 4.28 -7.83 4.61
N GLY A 95 5.36 -7.15 5.01
CA GLY A 95 5.31 -5.98 5.87
C GLY A 95 4.45 -4.85 5.30
N PHE A 96 4.62 -4.52 4.02
CA PHE A 96 3.79 -3.49 3.35
C PHE A 96 2.32 -3.86 3.29
N ALA A 97 2.00 -5.12 2.99
CA ALA A 97 0.63 -5.60 2.97
C ALA A 97 0.00 -5.53 4.38
N VAL A 98 0.72 -5.99 5.41
CA VAL A 98 0.26 -5.96 6.80
C VAL A 98 0.04 -4.53 7.27
N VAL A 99 1.00 -3.62 7.07
CA VAL A 99 0.87 -2.22 7.50
C VAL A 99 -0.30 -1.54 6.79
N GLY A 100 -0.46 -1.76 5.47
CA GLY A 100 -1.58 -1.21 4.71
C GLY A 100 -2.94 -1.71 5.21
N CYS A 101 -3.08 -3.01 5.42
CA CYS A 101 -4.34 -3.61 5.91
C CYS A 101 -4.64 -3.24 7.37
N VAL A 102 -3.64 -3.26 8.26
CA VAL A 102 -3.79 -2.91 9.68
C VAL A 102 -4.11 -1.42 9.82
N GLY A 103 -3.39 -0.55 9.11
CA GLY A 103 -3.67 0.89 9.12
C GLY A 103 -5.08 1.22 8.63
N ALA A 104 -5.54 0.54 7.57
CA ALA A 104 -6.91 0.68 7.09
C ALA A 104 -7.96 0.16 8.10
N ALA A 105 -7.69 -0.98 8.75
CA ALA A 105 -8.58 -1.55 9.76
C ALA A 105 -8.72 -0.64 10.99
N TYR A 106 -7.61 -0.12 11.52
CA TYR A 106 -7.63 0.84 12.62
C TYR A 106 -8.33 2.14 12.23
N GLY A 107 -8.05 2.66 11.03
CA GLY A 107 -8.72 3.86 10.52
C GLY A 107 -10.23 3.68 10.39
N TRP A 108 -10.67 2.51 9.92
CA TRP A 108 -12.08 2.18 9.81
C TRP A 108 -12.76 2.03 11.17
N GLN A 109 -12.10 1.36 12.14
CA GLN A 109 -12.60 1.27 13.51
C GLN A 109 -12.73 2.65 14.17
N LEU A 110 -11.73 3.52 13.96
CA LEU A 110 -11.77 4.87 14.50
C LEU A 110 -12.95 5.66 13.93
N LEU A 111 -13.23 5.54 12.63
CA LEU A 111 -14.36 6.21 11.99
C LEU A 111 -15.71 5.69 12.49
N ASN A 112 -15.83 4.41 12.82
CA ASN A 112 -17.05 3.86 13.41
C ASN A 112 -17.30 4.34 14.86
N LEU A 113 -16.30 4.91 15.54
CA LEU A 113 -16.50 5.54 16.86
C LEU A 113 -17.09 6.95 16.77
N PHE A 114 -17.11 7.54 15.57
CA PHE A 114 -17.63 8.89 15.29
C PHE A 114 -18.96 8.87 14.50
N GLU A 115 -19.51 7.68 14.24
CA GLU A 115 -20.87 7.45 13.70
C GLU A 115 -21.88 7.40 14.86
#